data_AF-Q0P081-F1
#
_entry.id   AF-Q0P081-F1
#
_cell.length_a   1.000
_cell.length_b   1.000
_cell.length_c   1.000
_cell.angle_alpha   90.00
_cell.angle_beta   90.00
_cell.angle_gamma   90.00
#
_symmetry.space_group_name_H-M   'P 1'
#
loop_
_entity.id
_entity.type
_entity.pdbx_description
1 polymer ?
#
loop_
_entity_poly.entity_id
_entity_poly.type
_entity_poly.pdbx_seq_one_letter_code
_entity_poly.pdbx_strand_id
1 'polypeptide(L)' 'KVVKGNAHPRSYYRCTNAGCNVRKQIERASTDPKAVIT' A
#
# COMPACT_ATOMS: atom_id res chain seq x y z
N LYS A 1 5.96 -5.08 -1.40
CA LYS A 1 6.05 -5.84 -2.68
C LYS A 1 6.35 -4.87 -3.80
N VAL A 2 7.43 -5.06 -4.55
CA VAL A 2 7.76 -4.22 -5.71
C VAL A 2 6.69 -4.41 -6.78
N VAL A 3 6.22 -3.30 -7.38
CA VAL A 3 5.23 -3.31 -8.46
C VAL A 3 5.93 -2.98 -9.76
N LYS A 4 5.73 -3.81 -10.79
CA LYS A 4 6.35 -3.61 -12.11
C LYS A 4 5.86 -2.28 -12.70
N GLY A 5 6.78 -1.38 -13.07
CA GLY A 5 6.45 -0.06 -13.60
C GLY A 5 6.23 1.03 -12.54
N ASN A 6 6.46 0.72 -11.26
CA ASN A 6 6.35 1.68 -10.17
C ASN A 6 7.66 1.75 -9.38
N ALA A 7 8.22 2.95 -9.25
CA ALA A 7 9.42 3.19 -8.45
C ALA A 7 9.16 2.97 -6.95
N HIS A 8 7.90 3.02 -6.52
CA HIS A 8 7.50 2.85 -5.14
C HIS A 8 6.99 1.43 -4.87
N PRO A 9 7.43 0.78 -3.78
CA PRO A 9 6.90 -0.52 -3.39
C PRO A 9 5.49 -0.41 -2.83
N ARG A 10 4.65 -1.41 -3.10
CA ARG A 10 3.37 -1.61 -2.43
C ARG A 10 3.58 -2.08 -0.99
N SER A 11 2.94 -1.41 -0.05
CA SER A 11 2.96 -1.73 1.38
C SER A 11 1.66 -2.41 1.80
N TYR A 12 1.76 -3.35 2.75
CA TYR A 12 0.61 -4.04 3.32
C TYR A 12 0.55 -3.73 4.80
N TYR A 13 -0.60 -3.28 5.27
CA TYR A 13 -0.82 -3.01 6.69
C TYR A 13 -1.88 -3.94 7.22
N ARG A 14 -1.58 -4.52 8.38
CA ARG A 14 -2.55 -5.25 9.18
C ARG A 14 -3.00 -4.35 10.32
N CYS A 15 -4.29 -4.40 10.62
CA CYS A 15 -4.84 -3.79 11.82
C CYS A 15 -4.16 -4.36 13.08
N THR A 16 -3.72 -3.49 13.98
CA THR A 16 -3.02 -3.88 15.22
C THR A 16 -3.97 -4.17 16.38
N ASN A 17 -5.27 -3.85 16.23
CA ASN A 17 -6.26 -4.09 17.26
C ASN A 17 -6.50 -5.60 17.49
N ALA A 18 -6.68 -6.01 18.75
CA ALA A 18 -6.93 -7.40 19.11
C ALA A 18 -8.22 -7.91 18.44
N GLY A 19 -8.17 -9.10 17.83
CA GLY A 19 -9.30 -9.68 17.08
C GLY A 19 -9.57 -9.04 15.71
N CYS A 20 -8.80 -8.03 15.30
CA CYS A 20 -9.01 -7.34 14.04
C CYS A 20 -8.38 -8.10 12.86
N ASN A 21 -9.21 -8.53 11.91
CA ASN A 21 -8.78 -9.23 10.70
C ASN A 21 -8.61 -8.30 9.49
N VAL A 22 -8.76 -6.99 9.68
CA VAL A 22 -8.66 -6.00 8.60
C VAL A 22 -7.23 -5.91 8.07
N ARG A 23 -7.12 -5.90 6.75
CA ARG A 23 -5.89 -5.71 5.99
C ARG A 23 -6.12 -4.60 4.97
N LYS A 24 -5.14 -3.73 4.79
CA LYS A 24 -5.16 -2.71 3.73
C LYS A 24 -3.90 -2.78 2.89
N GLN A 25 -4.04 -2.49 1.60
CA GLN A 25 -2.94 -2.34 0.67
C GLN A 25 -2.71 -0.85 0.45
N ILE A 26 -1.47 -0.42 0.34
CA ILE A 26 -1.11 0.96 0.05
C ILE A 26 -0.10 0.95 -1.09
N GLU A 27 -0.40 1.67 -2.15
CA GLU A 27 0.46 1.88 -3.29
C GLU A 27 0.55 3.39 -3.59
N ARG A 28 1.64 3.85 -4.19
CA ARG A 28 1.74 5.22 -4.72
C ARG A 28 1.52 5.16 -6.22
N ALA A 29 0.92 6.18 -6.83
CA ALA A 29 0.82 6.19 -8.29
C ALA A 29 2.22 6.23 -8.92
N SER A 30 2.40 5.53 -10.05
CA SER A 30 3.66 5.56 -10.79
C SER A 30 3.90 6.90 -11.49
N THR A 31 2.82 7.63 -11.81
CA THR A 31 2.83 8.89 -12.55
C THR A 31 2.88 10.12 -11.65
N ASP A 32 2.29 10.05 -10.45
CA ASP A 32 2.30 11.13 -9.46
C ASP A 32 2.75 10.59 -8.09
N PRO A 33 3.97 10.92 -7.64
CA PRO A 33 4.51 10.47 -6.34
C PRO A 33 3.70 10.92 -5.12
N LYS A 34 2.87 11.95 -5.26
CA LYS A 34 2.00 12.47 -4.18
C LYS A 34 0.65 11.75 -4.12
N ALA A 35 0.24 11.09 -5.20
CA ALA A 35 -1.00 10.34 -5.24
C ALA A 35 -0.83 8.97 -4.55
N VAL A 36 -1.66 8.72 -3.55
CA VAL A 36 -1.72 7.45 -2.82
C VAL A 36 -2.97 6.70 -3.25
N ILE A 37 -2.79 5.43 -3.62
CA ILE A 37 -3.83 4.48 -4.00
C ILE A 37 -3.97 3.50 -2.83
N THR A 38 -5.14 3.45 -2.19
CA THR A 38 -5.46 2.62 -1.02
C THR A 38 -6.54 1.60 -1.31
#